data_AF-A0A0V8JK42-F1
#
_entry.id   AF-A0A0V8JK42-F1
#
_cell.length_a   1.000
_cell.length_b   1.000
_cell.length_c   1.000
_cell.angle_alpha   90.00
_cell.angle_beta   90.00
_cell.angle_gamma   90.00
#
_symmetry.space_group_name_H-M   'P 1'
#
loop_
_entity.id
_entity.type
_entity.pdbx_description
1 polymer ?
#
loop_
_entity_poly.entity_id
_entity_poly.type
_entity_poly.pdbx_seq_one_letter_code
_entity_poly.pdbx_strand_id
1 'polypeptide(L)'
;MENVNKVKELIKGIVQELVQHNIESLPLEDDSEISNLKEELSLYPGVMTFPPEVAYDQLEDGFYIDQPDAPHFSLGKKNVKKQFPKLIYMVDFDLYYDNERSNLTLQCNIYENKSGDWMIKVSDIHVM
;
A
#
# COMPACT_ATOMS: atom_id res chain seq x y z
N MET A 1 -18.40 4.36 -6.45
CA MET A 1 -18.46 2.90 -6.31
C MET A 1 -17.49 2.17 -7.25
N GLU A 2 -17.41 2.50 -8.55
CA GLU A 2 -16.51 1.80 -9.49
C GLU A 2 -15.01 1.94 -9.15
N ASN A 3 -14.61 3.14 -8.73
CA ASN A 3 -13.27 3.47 -8.26
C ASN A 3 -12.80 2.60 -7.08
N VAL A 4 -13.66 2.44 -6.09
CA VAL A 4 -13.37 1.66 -4.89
C VAL A 4 -13.13 0.19 -5.23
N ASN A 5 -13.92 -0.40 -6.14
CA ASN A 5 -13.71 -1.79 -6.56
C ASN A 5 -12.35 -1.98 -7.22
N LYS A 6 -11.91 -1.05 -8.07
CA LYS A 6 -10.56 -1.10 -8.66
C LYS A 6 -9.47 -1.08 -7.57
N VAL A 7 -9.63 -0.24 -6.55
CA VAL A 7 -8.68 -0.22 -5.43
C VAL A 7 -8.70 -1.53 -4.66
N LYS A 8 -9.88 -2.07 -4.35
CA LYS A 8 -10.03 -3.37 -3.67
C LYS A 8 -9.29 -4.47 -4.44
N GLU A 9 -9.38 -4.49 -5.78
CA GLU A 9 -8.64 -5.45 -6.61
C GLU A 9 -7.12 -5.24 -6.56
N LEU A 10 -6.65 -3.99 -6.59
CA LEU A 10 -5.23 -3.67 -6.45
C LEU A 10 -4.67 -4.13 -5.09
N ILE A 11 -5.37 -3.82 -3.99
CA ILE A 11 -4.99 -4.25 -2.64
C ILE A 11 -4.98 -5.78 -2.54
N LYS A 12 -6.01 -6.46 -3.08
CA LYS A 12 -6.04 -7.94 -3.14
C LYS A 12 -4.81 -8.52 -3.80
N GLY A 13 -4.35 -7.93 -4.90
CA GLY A 13 -3.11 -8.32 -5.57
C GLY A 13 -1.89 -8.19 -4.65
N ILE A 14 -1.72 -7.04 -4.00
CA ILE A 14 -0.61 -6.79 -3.07
C ILE A 14 -0.63 -7.75 -1.89
N VAL A 15 -1.79 -7.93 -1.25
CA VAL A 15 -1.95 -8.85 -0.13
C VAL A 15 -1.67 -10.28 -0.55
N GLN A 16 -2.09 -10.69 -1.74
CA GLN A 16 -1.78 -12.03 -2.25
C GLN A 16 -0.28 -12.24 -2.44
N GLU A 17 0.44 -11.27 -3.00
CA GLU A 17 1.89 -11.34 -3.14
C GLU A 17 2.59 -11.38 -1.77
N LEU A 18 2.12 -10.59 -0.79
CA LEU A 18 2.62 -10.62 0.59
C LEU A 18 2.41 -11.99 1.26
N VAL A 19 1.21 -12.57 1.13
CA VAL A 19 0.88 -13.92 1.66
C VAL A 19 1.72 -15.00 0.99
N GLN A 20 2.05 -14.84 -0.30
CA GLN A 20 2.93 -15.76 -1.03
C GLN A 20 4.43 -15.53 -0.71
N HIS A 21 4.76 -14.66 0.24
CA HIS A 21 6.13 -14.24 0.58
C HIS A 21 6.89 -13.62 -0.61
N ASN A 22 6.20 -13.11 -1.62
CA ASN A 22 6.79 -12.51 -2.81
C ASN A 22 7.01 -10.99 -2.65
N ILE A 23 7.59 -10.60 -1.52
CA ILE A 23 7.80 -9.19 -1.14
C ILE A 23 8.68 -8.47 -2.17
N GLU A 24 9.64 -9.18 -2.77
CA GLU A 24 10.55 -8.64 -3.80
C GLU A 24 9.83 -8.25 -5.11
N SER A 25 8.62 -8.78 -5.34
CA SER A 25 7.81 -8.46 -6.52
C SER A 25 6.82 -7.32 -6.26
N LEU A 26 6.77 -6.79 -5.04
CA LEU A 26 5.82 -5.73 -4.70
C LEU A 26 6.25 -4.39 -5.33
N PRO A 27 5.28 -3.63 -5.87
CA PRO A 27 5.54 -2.27 -6.33
C PRO A 27 5.73 -1.37 -5.10
N LEU A 28 6.95 -1.17 -4.64
CA LEU A 28 7.20 -0.29 -3.50
C LEU A 28 7.54 1.12 -3.94
N GLU A 29 7.32 2.08 -3.05
CA GLU A 29 7.77 3.46 -3.28
C GLU A 29 9.29 3.59 -3.22
N ASP A 30 9.93 2.90 -2.27
CA ASP A 30 11.38 2.88 -2.11
C ASP A 30 11.88 1.45 -1.82
N ASP A 31 12.97 1.05 -2.47
CA ASP A 31 13.57 -0.28 -2.32
C ASP A 31 14.12 -0.52 -0.90
N SER A 32 14.43 0.55 -0.15
CA SER A 32 14.86 0.44 1.26
C SER A 32 13.75 -0.09 2.17
N GLU A 33 12.49 0.12 1.78
CA GLU A 33 11.33 -0.34 2.54
C GLU A 33 11.22 -1.87 2.49
N ILE A 34 11.71 -2.55 1.42
CA ILE A 34 11.69 -4.02 1.32
C ILE A 34 12.41 -4.67 2.48
N SER A 35 13.63 -4.20 2.76
CA SER A 35 14.46 -4.78 3.82
C SER A 35 13.79 -4.58 5.17
N ASN A 36 13.30 -3.36 5.43
CA ASN A 36 12.64 -3.01 6.68
C ASN A 36 11.38 -3.85 6.88
N LEU A 37 10.58 -3.98 5.84
CA LEU A 37 9.32 -4.71 5.81
C LEU A 37 9.54 -6.22 5.95
N LYS A 38 10.56 -6.78 5.31
CA LYS A 38 10.95 -8.19 5.48
C LYS A 38 11.46 -8.46 6.89
N GLU A 39 12.22 -7.53 7.48
CA GLU A 39 12.67 -7.62 8.87
C GLU A 39 11.48 -7.60 9.83
N GLU A 40 10.57 -6.62 9.71
CA GLU A 40 9.37 -6.51 10.54
C GLU A 40 8.45 -7.73 10.41
N LEU A 41 8.21 -8.22 9.19
CA LEU A 41 7.42 -9.44 8.96
C LEU A 41 8.12 -10.69 9.52
N SER A 42 9.45 -10.73 9.53
CA SER A 42 10.22 -11.83 10.12
C SER A 42 10.23 -11.80 11.65
N LEU A 43 9.97 -10.64 12.27
CA LEU A 43 9.81 -10.50 13.72
C LEU A 43 8.45 -10.99 14.20
N TYR A 44 7.44 -11.06 13.31
CA TYR A 44 6.12 -11.55 13.66
C TYR A 44 6.05 -13.08 13.64
N PRO A 45 5.83 -13.74 14.79
CA PRO A 45 5.65 -15.18 14.83
C PRO A 45 4.28 -15.55 14.26
N GLY A 46 4.24 -16.03 13.02
CA GLY A 46 3.01 -16.52 12.40
C GLY A 46 3.14 -16.63 10.89
N VAL A 47 2.06 -17.09 10.25
CA VAL A 47 1.95 -17.12 8.78
C VAL A 47 0.94 -16.06 8.37
N MET A 48 1.33 -15.20 7.43
CA MET A 48 0.39 -14.23 6.87
C MET A 48 -0.71 -14.98 6.11
N THR A 49 -1.95 -14.61 6.37
CA THR A 49 -3.15 -15.26 5.83
C THR A 49 -3.99 -14.26 5.05
N PHE A 50 -4.85 -14.78 4.19
CA PHE A 50 -5.75 -13.94 3.44
C PHE A 50 -6.79 -13.29 4.37
N PRO A 51 -6.98 -11.96 4.28
CA PRO A 51 -8.05 -11.27 4.98
C PRO A 51 -9.43 -11.80 4.57
N PRO A 52 -10.43 -11.79 5.47
CA PRO A 52 -11.82 -12.06 5.10
C PRO A 52 -12.36 -10.99 4.16
N GLU A 53 -13.35 -11.31 3.32
CA GLU A 53 -13.96 -10.35 2.38
C GLU A 53 -14.49 -9.08 3.07
N VAL A 54 -14.94 -9.21 4.32
CA VAL A 54 -15.39 -8.10 5.17
C VAL A 54 -14.30 -7.05 5.39
N ALA A 55 -13.02 -7.45 5.49
CA ALA A 55 -11.90 -6.52 5.64
C ALA A 55 -11.74 -5.62 4.41
N TYR A 56 -11.99 -6.16 3.22
CA TYR A 56 -11.97 -5.37 1.99
C TYR A 56 -13.17 -4.44 1.87
N ASP A 57 -14.28 -4.73 2.55
CA ASP A 57 -15.43 -3.82 2.59
C ASP A 57 -15.19 -2.64 3.53
N GLN A 58 -14.43 -2.86 4.60
CA GLN A 58 -14.01 -1.82 5.53
C GLN A 58 -13.00 -0.82 4.94
N LEU A 59 -12.33 -1.17 3.83
CA LEU A 59 -11.47 -0.25 3.08
C LEU A 59 -12.19 1.02 2.64
N GLU A 60 -13.52 0.98 2.45
CA GLU A 60 -14.30 2.15 2.01
C GLU A 60 -14.19 3.34 2.97
N ASP A 61 -13.91 3.08 4.25
CA ASP A 61 -13.74 4.10 5.29
C ASP A 61 -12.27 4.59 5.41
N GLY A 62 -11.30 3.79 4.94
CA GLY A 62 -9.87 4.07 5.01
C GLY A 62 -9.29 4.79 3.78
N PHE A 63 -10.12 5.14 2.79
CA PHE A 63 -9.67 5.92 1.63
C PHE A 63 -9.54 7.40 1.99
N TYR A 64 -8.31 7.86 2.16
CA TYR A 64 -8.03 9.30 2.26
C TYR A 64 -7.52 9.80 0.92
N ILE A 65 -8.25 10.78 0.36
CA ILE A 65 -7.78 11.53 -0.80
C ILE A 65 -6.78 12.54 -0.24
N ASP A 66 -5.51 12.41 -0.62
CA ASP A 66 -4.55 13.49 -0.40
C ASP A 66 -5.03 14.69 -1.25
N GLN A 67 -5.83 15.56 -0.63
CA GLN A 67 -6.15 16.84 -1.24
C GLN A 67 -4.83 17.63 -1.30
N PRO A 68 -4.46 18.16 -2.48
CA PRO A 68 -3.13 18.72 -2.73
C PRO A 68 -2.93 20.11 -2.10
N ASP A 69 -3.25 20.28 -0.82
CA ASP A 69 -3.03 21.52 -0.06
C ASP A 69 -1.80 21.47 0.84
N ALA A 70 -0.88 20.53 0.62
CA ALA A 70 0.43 20.55 1.24
C ALA A 70 1.56 20.44 0.21
N PRO A 71 2.55 21.36 0.24
CA PRO A 71 3.63 21.39 -0.73
C PRO A 71 4.52 20.17 -0.57
N HIS A 72 4.66 19.44 -1.67
CA HIS A 72 5.70 18.46 -1.94
C HIS A 72 7.03 18.88 -1.29
N PHE A 73 7.57 18.01 -0.45
CA PHE A 73 8.86 18.08 0.22
C PHE A 73 9.90 18.90 -0.56
N SER A 74 10.37 20.00 0.02
CA SER A 74 11.55 20.73 -0.46
C SER A 74 12.82 19.93 -0.14
N LEU A 75 13.12 18.91 -0.93
CA LEU A 75 14.44 18.27 -0.93
C LEU A 75 15.33 18.93 -1.98
N GLY A 76 16.47 19.40 -1.50
CA GLY A 76 17.34 20.34 -2.18
C GLY A 76 17.78 19.92 -3.58
N LYS A 77 17.78 20.92 -4.47
CA LYS A 77 18.68 21.08 -5.61
C LYS A 77 19.15 19.77 -6.28
N LYS A 78 18.39 19.27 -7.26
CA LYS A 78 18.91 18.89 -8.59
C LYS A 78 17.74 18.54 -9.52
N ASN A 79 17.75 19.23 -10.67
CA ASN A 79 16.85 19.08 -11.80
C ASN A 79 16.52 17.63 -12.17
N VAL A 80 15.39 17.11 -11.72
CA VAL A 80 14.67 16.07 -12.46
C VAL A 80 13.19 16.43 -12.41
N LYS A 81 12.64 16.93 -13.53
CA LYS A 81 11.20 16.87 -13.77
C LYS A 81 10.83 15.39 -13.96
N LYS A 82 10.95 14.57 -12.92
CA LYS A 82 10.33 13.25 -12.89
C LYS A 82 8.84 13.56 -12.91
N GLN A 83 8.18 13.22 -14.01
CA GLN A 83 6.72 13.21 -14.06
C GLN A 83 6.28 12.14 -13.08
N PHE A 84 6.15 12.51 -11.80
CA PHE A 84 5.61 11.63 -10.81
C PHE A 84 4.11 11.47 -11.13
N PRO A 85 3.59 10.22 -11.15
CA PRO A 85 2.17 10.00 -11.33
C PRO A 85 1.42 10.68 -10.18
N LYS A 86 0.19 11.13 -10.43
CA LYS A 86 -0.57 11.93 -9.46
C LYS A 86 -1.10 11.01 -8.37
N LEU A 87 -0.70 11.21 -7.12
CA LEU A 87 -1.30 10.51 -5.99
C LEU A 87 -2.80 10.85 -5.93
N ILE A 88 -3.65 9.83 -5.91
CA ILE A 88 -5.11 9.97 -5.90
C ILE A 88 -5.74 9.44 -4.62
N TYR A 89 -5.20 8.36 -4.04
CA TYR A 89 -5.70 7.77 -2.80
C TYR A 89 -4.54 7.21 -1.97
N MET A 90 -4.66 7.36 -0.66
CA MET A 90 -3.88 6.61 0.31
C MET A 90 -4.82 5.62 0.99
N VAL A 91 -4.29 4.43 1.26
CA VAL A 91 -5.07 3.27 1.71
C VAL A 91 -4.32 2.57 2.80
N ASP A 92 -4.93 2.50 3.98
CA ASP A 92 -4.45 1.70 5.09
C ASP A 92 -5.23 0.39 5.15
N PHE A 93 -4.51 -0.73 5.25
CA PHE A 93 -5.11 -2.06 5.24
C PHE A 93 -4.52 -2.95 6.31
N ASP A 94 -5.36 -3.40 7.24
CA ASP A 94 -4.94 -4.33 8.29
C ASP A 94 -4.58 -5.70 7.71
N LEU A 95 -3.41 -6.20 8.09
CA LEU A 95 -2.91 -7.53 7.72
C LEU A 95 -3.43 -8.59 8.70
N TYR A 96 -3.49 -9.83 8.22
CA TYR A 96 -4.01 -10.97 8.96
C TYR A 96 -2.95 -12.05 9.09
N TYR A 97 -2.78 -12.57 10.30
CA TYR A 97 -1.87 -13.66 10.62
C TYR A 97 -2.65 -14.74 11.33
N ASP A 98 -2.39 -16.00 10.98
CA ASP A 98 -3.10 -17.16 11.55
C ASP A 98 -4.65 -17.05 11.46
N ASN A 99 -5.16 -16.43 10.38
CA ASN A 99 -6.57 -16.08 10.17
C ASN A 99 -7.17 -15.07 11.17
N GLU A 100 -6.33 -14.38 11.96
CA GLU A 100 -6.73 -13.33 12.89
C GLU A 100 -6.21 -11.96 12.45
N ARG A 101 -6.99 -10.90 12.72
CA ARG A 101 -6.55 -9.52 12.44
C ARG A 101 -5.33 -9.21 13.28
N SER A 102 -4.25 -8.79 12.62
CA SER A 102 -3.02 -8.39 13.29
C SER A 102 -2.99 -6.90 13.58
N ASN A 103 -2.03 -6.48 14.37
CA ASN A 103 -1.73 -5.05 14.59
C ASN A 103 -0.90 -4.45 13.45
N LEU A 104 -0.55 -5.24 12.43
CA LEU A 104 0.19 -4.77 11.27
C LEU A 104 -0.76 -4.13 10.28
N THR A 105 -0.45 -2.90 9.88
CA THR A 105 -1.21 -2.13 8.90
C THR A 105 -0.31 -1.84 7.71
N LEU A 106 -0.80 -2.21 6.53
CA LEU A 106 -0.17 -1.96 5.24
C LEU A 106 -0.66 -0.63 4.68
N GLN A 107 0.24 0.33 4.53
CA GLN A 107 -0.03 1.61 3.90
C GLN A 107 0.32 1.54 2.41
N CYS A 108 -0.68 1.78 1.56
CA CYS A 108 -0.56 1.78 0.11
C CYS A 108 -0.96 3.13 -0.49
N ASN A 109 -0.18 3.59 -1.44
CA ASN A 109 -0.40 4.80 -2.19
C ASN A 109 -0.81 4.48 -3.62
N ILE A 110 -1.89 5.09 -4.09
CA ILE A 110 -2.45 4.87 -5.42
C ILE A 110 -2.22 6.11 -6.25
N TYR A 111 -1.60 5.90 -7.40
CA TYR A 111 -1.27 6.96 -8.34
C TYR A 111 -2.02 6.78 -9.64
N GLU A 112 -2.44 7.88 -10.23
CA GLU A 112 -2.96 7.94 -11.58
C GLU A 112 -1.86 8.39 -12.54
N ASN A 113 -1.62 7.58 -13.56
CA ASN A 113 -0.72 7.94 -14.65
C ASN A 113 -1.45 8.80 -15.70
N LYS A 114 -0.70 9.44 -16.60
CA LYS A 114 -1.23 10.30 -17.67
C LYS A 114 -2.19 9.61 -18.63
N SER A 115 -2.09 8.28 -18.74
CA SER A 115 -3.00 7.45 -19.54
C SER A 115 -4.36 7.23 -18.86
N GLY A 116 -4.52 7.62 -17.59
CA GLY A 116 -5.68 7.29 -16.76
C GLY A 116 -5.57 5.91 -16.07
N ASP A 117 -4.43 5.23 -16.21
CA ASP A 117 -4.15 3.96 -15.53
C ASP A 117 -3.79 4.19 -14.06
N TRP A 118 -4.28 3.30 -13.21
CA TRP A 118 -4.04 3.36 -11.77
C TRP A 118 -2.91 2.41 -11.38
N MET A 119 -1.97 2.91 -10.60
CA MET A 119 -0.83 2.17 -10.09
C MET A 119 -0.86 2.22 -8.58
N ILE A 120 -0.93 1.06 -7.93
CA ILE A 120 -0.74 0.95 -6.48
C ILE A 120 0.75 0.80 -6.18
N LYS A 121 1.19 1.42 -5.09
CA LYS A 121 2.48 1.16 -4.49
C LYS A 121 2.35 0.98 -2.99
N VAL A 122 3.14 0.08 -2.43
CA VAL A 122 3.30 -0.04 -0.98
C VAL A 122 4.21 1.09 -0.53
N SER A 123 3.69 1.91 0.38
CA SER A 123 4.40 3.04 0.95
C SER A 123 5.17 2.62 2.19
N ASP A 124 4.52 1.92 3.12
CA ASP A 124 5.05 1.57 4.43
C ASP A 124 4.23 0.42 5.06
N ILE A 125 4.81 -0.29 6.03
CA ILE A 125 4.08 -1.18 6.94
C ILE A 125 4.45 -0.79 8.37
N HIS A 126 3.44 -0.50 9.18
CA HIS A 126 3.64 -0.16 10.58
C HIS A 126 2.70 -0.95 11.48
N VAL A 127 3.05 -0.99 12.77
CA VAL A 127 2.22 -1.59 13.82
C VAL A 127 1.38 -0.48 14.46
N MET A 128 0.06 -0.68 14.58
CA MET A 128 -0.85 0.16 15.37
C MET A 128 -0.96 -0.30 16.83
#